data_AF-A0A1B6MAA6-F1
#
_entry.id   AF-A0A1B6MAA6-F1
#
_cell.length_a   1.000
_cell.length_b   1.000
_cell.length_c   1.000
_cell.angle_alpha   90.00
_cell.angle_beta   90.00
_cell.angle_gamma   90.00
#
_symmetry.space_group_name_H-M   'P 1'
#
loop_
_entity.id
_entity.type
_entity.pdbx_description
1 polymer ?
#
loop_
_entity_poly.entity_id
_entity_poly.type
_entity_poly.pdbx_seq_one_letter_code
_entity_poly.pdbx_strand_id
1 'polypeptide(L)'
;LRFAPPERHPGWERSLFAGSFQSMCPQPLNHLVPDMGALTRQDEDCLYLNVWTTDLAMNYRNAPVLVFFEGEGFVAGAPSRFPAQDLAAEGLVIVSVAYRLNVFGFFCLEDLEARGNLGPLDQYLALVWIHENIAAFGGDPRSVTLMGHSAGATSVMFHMISPRTANLFHRAIIMSGSILSPWSH
;
A
#
# COMPACT_ATOMS: atom_id res chain seq x y z
N LEU A 1 16.92 -8.84 4.58
CA LEU A 1 16.34 -8.22 3.36
C LEU A 1 16.39 -6.68 3.36
N ARG A 2 17.10 -6.02 4.29
CA ARG A 2 17.25 -4.56 4.27
C ARG A 2 17.95 -4.12 2.97
N PHE A 3 17.44 -3.05 2.34
CA PHE A 3 17.89 -2.51 1.05
C PHE A 3 17.79 -3.47 -0.16
N ALA A 4 17.11 -4.61 -0.01
CA ALA A 4 16.83 -5.54 -1.10
C ALA A 4 15.36 -5.44 -1.57
N PRO A 5 15.06 -5.86 -2.81
CA PRO A 5 13.68 -6.04 -3.26
C PRO A 5 12.86 -6.89 -2.28
N PRO A 6 11.55 -6.63 -2.13
CA PRO A 6 10.71 -7.43 -1.26
C PRO A 6 10.51 -8.83 -1.85
N GLU A 7 10.36 -9.81 -0.96
CA GLU A 7 10.12 -11.20 -1.31
C GLU A 7 8.73 -11.63 -0.82
N ARG A 8 8.17 -12.64 -1.49
CA ARG A 8 6.89 -13.23 -1.06
C ARG A 8 7.04 -13.85 0.32
N HIS A 9 6.05 -13.62 1.19
CA HIS A 9 6.00 -14.29 2.48
C HIS A 9 5.94 -15.82 2.26
N PRO A 10 6.67 -16.64 3.03
CA PRO A 10 6.71 -18.11 2.86
C PRO A 10 5.39 -18.83 3.24
N GLY A 11 4.31 -18.09 3.49
CA GLY A 11 3.06 -18.61 4.06
C GLY A 11 3.14 -18.91 5.56
N TRP A 12 2.10 -19.55 6.07
CA TRP A 12 1.96 -19.94 7.49
C TRP A 12 1.36 -21.35 7.58
N GLU A 13 1.79 -22.13 8.56
CA GLU A 13 1.26 -23.49 8.78
C GLU A 13 -0.15 -23.50 9.38
N ARG A 14 -0.53 -22.42 10.07
CA ARG A 14 -1.81 -22.26 10.78
C ARG A 14 -2.43 -20.92 10.46
N SER A 15 -3.73 -20.79 10.66
CA SER A 15 -4.46 -19.53 10.47
C SER A 15 -3.81 -18.38 11.27
N LEU A 16 -3.51 -17.29 10.58
CA LEU A 16 -3.05 -16.05 11.17
C LEU A 16 -4.24 -15.23 11.64
N PHE A 17 -4.24 -14.78 12.91
CA PHE A 17 -5.24 -13.87 13.41
C PHE A 17 -4.91 -12.43 13.00
N ALA A 18 -5.71 -11.85 12.09
CA ALA A 18 -5.53 -10.50 11.56
C ALA A 18 -6.56 -9.50 12.12
N GLY A 19 -6.71 -9.46 13.46
CA GLY A 19 -7.68 -8.60 14.15
C GLY A 19 -7.14 -7.25 14.63
N SER A 20 -5.87 -6.95 14.39
CA SER A 20 -5.19 -5.73 14.86
C SER A 20 -4.29 -5.16 13.79
N PHE A 21 -4.18 -3.83 13.72
CA PHE A 21 -3.19 -3.17 12.88
C PHE A 21 -1.77 -3.61 13.26
N GLN A 22 -0.93 -3.76 12.25
CA GLN A 22 0.48 -4.10 12.42
C GLN A 22 1.35 -2.84 12.50
N SER A 23 2.64 -3.04 12.75
CA SER A 23 3.62 -1.96 12.90
C SER A 23 3.73 -1.08 11.66
N MET A 24 3.92 0.22 11.89
CA MET A 24 4.24 1.16 10.82
C MET A 24 5.72 1.00 10.43
N CYS A 25 6.07 1.37 9.19
CA CYS A 25 7.48 1.41 8.81
C CYS A 25 8.24 2.48 9.61
N PRO A 26 9.56 2.32 9.81
CA PRO A 26 10.35 3.28 10.58
C PRO A 26 10.33 4.65 9.91
N GLN A 27 9.94 5.67 10.66
CA GLN A 27 9.70 7.03 10.20
C GLN A 27 9.88 8.03 11.35
N PRO A 28 10.21 9.31 11.08
CA PRO A 28 10.23 10.33 12.11
C PRO A 28 8.88 10.41 12.85
N LEU A 29 8.89 10.49 14.18
CA LEU A 29 7.67 10.73 14.94
C LEU A 29 7.13 12.12 14.60
N ASN A 30 5.97 12.16 13.96
CA ASN A 30 5.30 13.40 13.65
C ASN A 30 4.39 13.80 14.82
N HIS A 31 4.87 14.67 15.71
CA HIS A 31 4.08 15.17 16.85
C HIS A 31 2.93 16.11 16.44
N LEU A 32 2.83 16.49 15.16
CA LEU A 32 1.86 17.47 14.66
C LEU A 32 0.58 16.86 14.10
N VAL A 33 0.60 15.57 13.75
CA VAL A 33 -0.61 14.84 13.33
C VAL A 33 -1.06 14.06 14.57
N PRO A 34 -2.19 14.43 15.20
CA PRO A 34 -2.72 13.69 16.34
C PRO A 34 -2.87 12.24 15.91
N ASP A 35 -2.26 11.33 16.66
CA ASP A 35 -2.37 9.91 16.39
C ASP A 35 -3.83 9.52 16.60
N MET A 36 -4.56 9.32 15.49
CA MET A 36 -6.00 9.02 15.44
C MET A 36 -6.26 7.57 15.89
N GLY A 37 -5.65 7.17 17.02
CA GLY A 37 -5.72 5.83 17.58
C GLY A 37 -4.87 4.78 16.85
N ALA A 38 -3.95 5.18 15.96
CA ALA A 38 -3.03 4.25 15.32
C ALA A 38 -1.83 3.95 16.24
N LEU A 39 -1.23 2.78 16.05
CA LEU A 39 -0.09 2.35 16.84
C LEU A 39 1.12 3.25 16.56
N THR A 40 1.70 3.88 17.57
CA THR A 40 3.04 4.50 17.50
C THR A 40 4.16 3.48 17.29
N ARG A 41 3.84 2.18 17.29
CA ARG A 41 4.82 1.10 17.15
C ARG A 41 5.35 1.06 15.71
N GLN A 42 6.62 1.39 15.58
CA GLN A 42 7.37 1.27 14.34
C GLN A 42 8.27 0.03 14.37
N ASP A 43 8.41 -0.64 13.23
CA ASP A 43 9.26 -1.81 13.05
C ASP A 43 9.71 -1.89 11.58
N GLU A 44 10.87 -2.48 11.28
CA GLU A 44 11.26 -2.77 9.89
C GLU A 44 10.42 -3.91 9.30
N ASP A 45 9.87 -4.77 10.15
CA ASP A 45 8.77 -5.66 9.78
C ASP A 45 7.47 -4.85 9.71
N CYS A 46 7.26 -4.18 8.58
CA CYS A 46 6.12 -3.28 8.35
C CYS A 46 5.37 -3.54 7.05
N LEU A 47 5.75 -4.55 6.26
CA LEU A 47 5.15 -4.82 4.95
C LEU A 47 3.82 -5.56 5.09
N TYR A 48 2.83 -4.86 5.62
CA TYR A 48 1.48 -5.32 5.83
C TYR A 48 0.49 -4.51 4.98
N LEU A 49 -0.68 -5.11 4.72
CA LEU A 49 -1.82 -4.43 4.15
C LEU A 49 -3.04 -4.71 5.01
N ASN A 50 -3.99 -3.78 4.97
CA ASN A 50 -5.28 -3.92 5.63
C ASN A 50 -6.35 -4.08 4.57
N VAL A 51 -7.28 -5.02 4.77
CA VAL A 51 -8.41 -5.24 3.85
C VAL A 51 -9.70 -4.91 4.61
N TRP A 52 -10.49 -4.01 4.04
CA TRP A 52 -11.84 -3.71 4.52
C TRP A 52 -12.84 -4.20 3.50
N THR A 53 -13.72 -5.07 3.97
CA THR A 53 -14.80 -5.66 3.19
C THR A 53 -16.04 -5.76 4.08
N THR A 54 -17.21 -5.87 3.46
CA THR A 54 -18.50 -5.99 4.14
C THR A 54 -19.19 -7.28 3.71
N ASP A 55 -20.18 -7.72 4.48
CA ASP A 55 -21.03 -8.84 4.07
C ASP A 55 -21.69 -8.59 2.71
N LEU A 56 -21.96 -7.31 2.38
CA LEU A 56 -22.46 -6.92 1.07
C LEU A 56 -21.48 -7.32 -0.05
N ALA A 57 -20.22 -6.89 0.03
CA ALA A 57 -19.20 -7.23 -0.95
C ALA A 57 -18.93 -8.75 -1.01
N MET A 58 -18.94 -9.42 0.15
CA MET A 58 -18.75 -10.87 0.25
C MET A 58 -19.88 -11.68 -0.40
N ASN A 59 -21.14 -11.25 -0.22
CA ASN A 59 -22.31 -11.97 -0.69
C ASN A 59 -22.50 -11.82 -2.21
N TYR A 60 -22.38 -10.60 -2.74
CA TYR A 60 -22.54 -10.36 -4.18
C TYR A 60 -21.32 -10.78 -4.98
N ARG A 61 -20.13 -10.77 -4.35
CA ARG A 61 -18.82 -11.03 -4.97
C ARG A 61 -18.51 -10.05 -6.10
N ASN A 62 -17.26 -10.10 -6.59
CA ASN A 62 -16.75 -9.23 -7.65
C ASN A 62 -16.96 -7.74 -7.37
N ALA A 63 -16.88 -7.33 -6.10
CA ALA A 63 -16.94 -5.93 -5.72
C ALA A 63 -15.73 -5.17 -6.29
N PRO A 64 -15.89 -3.91 -6.75
CA PRO A 64 -14.76 -3.10 -7.16
C PRO A 64 -13.75 -2.95 -6.02
N VAL A 65 -12.47 -3.04 -6.35
CA VAL A 65 -11.37 -2.96 -5.38
C VAL A 65 -10.73 -1.59 -5.47
N LEU A 66 -10.57 -0.91 -4.33
CA LEU A 66 -9.83 0.34 -4.22
C LEU A 66 -8.55 0.09 -3.41
N VAL A 67 -7.40 0.35 -4.01
CA VAL A 67 -6.09 0.21 -3.35
C VAL A 67 -5.56 1.60 -3.05
N PHE A 68 -5.37 1.89 -1.76
CA PHE A 68 -4.93 3.19 -1.29
C PHE A 68 -3.44 3.20 -0.92
N PHE A 69 -2.70 4.12 -1.55
CA PHE A 69 -1.36 4.50 -1.15
C PHE A 69 -1.41 5.86 -0.44
N GLU A 70 -1.13 5.86 0.85
CA GLU A 70 -0.93 7.12 1.59
C GLU A 70 0.40 7.76 1.19
N GLY A 71 0.54 9.07 1.39
CA GLY A 71 1.81 9.75 1.19
C GLY A 71 2.02 10.97 2.08
N GLU A 72 3.14 11.00 2.79
CA GLU A 72 3.74 12.19 3.37
C GLU A 72 5.20 12.31 2.86
N GLY A 73 5.35 12.63 1.58
CA GLY A 73 6.67 12.87 0.95
C GLY A 73 7.58 11.64 0.90
N PHE A 74 7.04 10.42 0.93
CA PHE A 74 7.78 9.16 1.07
C PHE A 74 8.56 9.02 2.39
N VAL A 75 8.35 9.92 3.36
CA VAL A 75 9.07 9.95 4.64
C VAL A 75 8.25 9.35 5.77
N ALA A 76 6.93 9.58 5.76
CA ALA A 76 6.00 9.16 6.78
C ALA A 76 4.66 8.68 6.16
N GLY A 77 3.87 7.97 6.95
CA GLY A 77 2.59 7.40 6.56
C GLY A 77 2.33 6.05 7.22
N ALA A 78 1.06 5.67 7.31
CA ALA A 78 0.66 4.38 7.85
C ALA A 78 -0.70 3.93 7.31
N PRO A 79 -0.82 2.71 6.76
CA PRO A 79 -2.06 2.23 6.17
C PRO A 79 -3.27 2.23 7.13
N SER A 80 -3.02 2.24 8.45
CA SER A 80 -4.05 2.32 9.49
C SER A 80 -4.69 3.70 9.66
N ARG A 81 -4.09 4.79 9.16
CA ARG A 81 -4.64 6.15 9.24
C ARG A 81 -5.81 6.39 8.31
N PHE A 82 -5.92 5.59 7.24
CA PHE A 82 -6.97 5.74 6.25
C PHE A 82 -8.31 5.19 6.79
N PRO A 83 -9.35 6.03 6.92
CA PRO A 83 -10.66 5.62 7.45
C PRO A 83 -11.46 4.86 6.36
N ALA A 84 -11.00 3.66 6.02
CA ALA A 84 -11.54 2.88 4.91
C ALA A 84 -12.93 2.31 5.17
N GLN A 85 -13.42 2.32 6.42
CA GLN A 85 -14.70 1.73 6.80
C GLN A 85 -15.87 2.38 6.05
N ASP A 86 -15.86 3.70 5.92
CA ASP A 86 -16.93 4.46 5.27
C ASP A 86 -17.02 4.11 3.78
N LEU A 87 -15.89 3.98 3.10
CA LEU A 87 -15.85 3.58 1.69
C LEU A 87 -16.23 2.10 1.49
N ALA A 88 -15.85 1.22 2.41
CA ALA A 88 -16.24 -0.19 2.36
C ALA A 88 -17.76 -0.37 2.56
N ALA A 89 -18.39 0.51 3.35
CA ALA A 89 -19.85 0.52 3.56
C ALA A 89 -20.63 0.79 2.26
N GLU A 90 -20.03 1.48 1.29
CA GLU A 90 -20.59 1.69 -0.05
C GLU A 90 -20.48 0.45 -0.97
N GLY A 91 -20.06 -0.71 -0.43
CA GLY A 91 -19.99 -1.98 -1.17
C GLY A 91 -18.68 -2.19 -1.94
N LEU A 92 -17.64 -1.41 -1.62
CA LEU A 92 -16.30 -1.57 -2.17
C LEU A 92 -15.46 -2.51 -1.28
N VAL A 93 -14.47 -3.17 -1.89
CA VAL A 93 -13.37 -3.76 -1.13
C VAL A 93 -12.21 -2.78 -1.13
N ILE A 94 -11.79 -2.35 0.05
CA ILE A 94 -10.72 -1.36 0.20
C ILE A 94 -9.47 -2.07 0.72
N VAL A 95 -8.32 -1.74 0.13
CA VAL A 95 -7.01 -2.23 0.57
C VAL A 95 -6.10 -1.04 0.80
N SER A 96 -5.54 -0.87 2.00
CA SER A 96 -4.49 0.11 2.24
C SER A 96 -3.17 -0.60 2.49
N VAL A 97 -2.10 -0.07 1.90
CA VAL A 97 -0.85 -0.79 1.75
C VAL A 97 0.28 -0.02 2.42
N ALA A 98 1.00 -0.68 3.33
CA ALA A 98 2.30 -0.18 3.79
C ALA A 98 3.38 -0.46 2.74
N TYR A 99 4.35 0.43 2.68
CA TYR A 99 5.56 0.29 1.88
C TYR A 99 6.71 0.96 2.62
N ARG A 100 7.96 0.52 2.37
CA ARG A 100 9.12 1.11 3.05
C ARG A 100 9.25 2.59 2.72
N LEU A 101 9.60 3.37 3.74
CA LEU A 101 9.71 4.83 3.71
C LEU A 101 11.16 5.27 3.92
N ASN A 102 11.44 6.53 3.60
CA ASN A 102 12.72 7.19 3.86
C ASN A 102 13.91 6.34 3.34
N VAL A 103 15.03 6.31 4.08
CA VAL A 103 16.21 5.50 3.76
C VAL A 103 15.88 4.04 3.47
N PHE A 104 14.91 3.44 4.16
CA PHE A 104 14.57 2.03 3.97
C PHE A 104 13.90 1.74 2.63
N GLY A 105 13.15 2.70 2.08
CA GLY A 105 12.43 2.56 0.82
C GLY A 105 13.14 3.15 -0.40
N PHE A 106 14.01 4.15 -0.18
CA PHE A 106 14.48 5.02 -1.26
C PHE A 106 15.99 5.26 -1.23
N PHE A 107 16.74 4.63 -0.32
CA PHE A 107 18.20 4.66 -0.39
C PHE A 107 18.69 4.05 -1.71
N CYS A 108 19.53 4.80 -2.42
CA CYS A 108 20.06 4.42 -3.71
C CYS A 108 21.57 4.68 -3.74
N LEU A 109 22.33 3.69 -4.20
CA LEU A 109 23.73 3.79 -4.59
C LEU A 109 23.83 3.56 -6.10
N GLU A 110 24.91 4.03 -6.71
CA GLU A 110 25.18 3.80 -8.14
C GLU A 110 25.54 2.33 -8.46
N ASP A 111 25.71 1.48 -7.44
CA ASP A 111 26.01 0.06 -7.58
C ASP A 111 24.76 -0.83 -7.62
N LEU A 112 24.97 -2.11 -7.92
CA LEU A 112 23.89 -3.09 -8.09
C LEU A 112 23.20 -3.49 -6.79
N GLU A 113 23.83 -3.24 -5.64
CA GLU A 113 23.37 -3.76 -4.35
C GLU A 113 22.23 -2.91 -3.77
N ALA A 114 22.21 -1.60 -4.04
CA ALA A 114 21.17 -0.70 -3.58
C ALA A 114 20.62 0.18 -4.72
N ARG A 115 19.94 -0.40 -5.70
CA ARG A 115 19.37 0.32 -6.87
C ARG A 115 18.20 1.30 -6.54
N GLY A 116 17.82 1.44 -5.28
CA GLY A 116 16.70 2.27 -4.85
C GLY A 116 15.32 1.73 -5.26
N ASN A 117 14.31 2.60 -5.15
CA ASN A 117 12.91 2.33 -5.50
C ASN A 117 12.29 1.10 -4.81
N LEU A 118 12.70 0.80 -3.58
CA LEU A 118 12.19 -0.33 -2.82
C LEU A 118 10.76 -0.10 -2.36
N GLY A 119 10.38 1.13 -2.00
CA GLY A 119 8.99 1.48 -1.68
C GLY A 119 8.02 1.16 -2.84
N PRO A 120 8.27 1.63 -4.07
CA PRO A 120 7.50 1.22 -5.25
C PRO A 120 7.51 -0.29 -5.53
N LEU A 121 8.61 -1.00 -5.23
CA LEU A 121 8.65 -2.46 -5.35
C LEU A 121 7.80 -3.16 -4.28
N ASP A 122 7.70 -2.62 -3.07
CA ASP A 122 6.80 -3.12 -2.02
C ASP A 122 5.34 -2.96 -2.46
N GLN A 123 5.00 -1.80 -3.01
CA GLN A 123 3.67 -1.56 -3.58
C GLN A 123 3.38 -2.51 -4.74
N TYR A 124 4.35 -2.76 -5.62
CA TYR A 124 4.21 -3.76 -6.69
C TYR A 124 3.91 -5.15 -6.11
N LEU A 125 4.65 -5.60 -5.10
CA LEU A 125 4.40 -6.91 -4.48
C LEU A 125 3.02 -6.97 -3.83
N ALA A 126 2.57 -5.89 -3.20
CA ALA A 126 1.21 -5.79 -2.67
C ALA A 126 0.15 -5.88 -3.78
N LEU A 127 0.36 -5.23 -4.93
CA LEU A 127 -0.55 -5.34 -6.08
C LEU A 127 -0.62 -6.77 -6.64
N VAL A 128 0.51 -7.48 -6.66
CA VAL A 128 0.55 -8.90 -7.01
C VAL A 128 -0.26 -9.73 -6.00
N TRP A 129 -0.08 -9.48 -4.70
CA TRP A 129 -0.87 -10.14 -3.65
C TRP A 129 -2.37 -9.86 -3.81
N ILE A 130 -2.76 -8.61 -4.07
CA ILE A 130 -4.15 -8.21 -4.28
C ILE A 130 -4.74 -8.98 -5.47
N HIS A 131 -4.02 -9.01 -6.60
CA HIS A 131 -4.47 -9.73 -7.79
C HIS A 131 -4.72 -11.22 -7.52
N GLU A 132 -3.88 -11.86 -6.71
CA GLU A 132 -3.95 -13.29 -6.39
C GLU A 132 -4.99 -13.62 -5.31
N ASN A 133 -5.29 -12.71 -4.39
CA ASN A 133 -6.01 -13.03 -3.15
C ASN A 133 -7.33 -12.28 -2.95
N ILE A 134 -7.54 -11.13 -3.60
CA ILE A 134 -8.66 -10.23 -3.23
C ILE A 134 -10.05 -10.83 -3.48
N ALA A 135 -10.14 -11.82 -4.36
CA ALA A 135 -11.38 -12.58 -4.60
C ALA A 135 -11.88 -13.32 -3.36
N ALA A 136 -10.98 -13.72 -2.45
CA ALA A 136 -11.35 -14.33 -1.18
C ALA A 136 -12.04 -13.35 -0.23
N PHE A 137 -11.86 -12.04 -0.44
CA PHE A 137 -12.46 -10.94 0.32
C PHE A 137 -13.64 -10.30 -0.42
N GLY A 138 -14.16 -10.96 -1.47
CA GLY A 138 -15.31 -10.51 -2.25
C GLY A 138 -14.97 -9.54 -3.39
N GLY A 139 -13.71 -9.16 -3.56
CA GLY A 139 -13.28 -8.20 -4.59
C GLY A 139 -13.11 -8.83 -5.98
N ASP A 140 -13.23 -8.02 -7.05
CA ASP A 140 -12.86 -8.43 -8.42
C ASP A 140 -11.41 -8.02 -8.73
N PRO A 141 -10.46 -8.97 -8.90
CA PRO A 141 -9.10 -8.64 -9.31
C PRO A 141 -9.00 -8.00 -10.71
N ARG A 142 -10.09 -8.01 -11.50
CA ARG A 142 -10.22 -7.35 -12.81
C ARG A 142 -10.91 -5.98 -12.73
N SER A 143 -11.20 -5.48 -11.53
CA SER A 143 -11.77 -4.14 -11.32
C SER A 143 -11.08 -3.43 -10.15
N VAL A 144 -9.76 -3.29 -10.29
CA VAL A 144 -8.89 -2.65 -9.30
C VAL A 144 -8.63 -1.19 -9.69
N THR A 145 -8.84 -0.28 -8.74
CA THR A 145 -8.56 1.15 -8.85
C THR A 145 -7.44 1.51 -7.88
N LEU A 146 -6.37 2.13 -8.37
CA LEU A 146 -5.34 2.71 -7.51
C LEU A 146 -5.74 4.12 -7.12
N MET A 147 -5.62 4.46 -5.85
CA MET A 147 -5.87 5.80 -5.32
C MET A 147 -4.72 6.21 -4.43
N GLY A 148 -4.29 7.47 -4.55
CA GLY A 148 -3.24 7.97 -3.68
C GLY A 148 -3.30 9.47 -3.51
N HIS A 149 -2.78 9.92 -2.37
CA HIS A 149 -2.66 11.33 -2.01
C HIS A 149 -1.19 11.72 -1.82
N SER A 150 -0.77 12.90 -2.30
CA SER A 150 0.60 13.40 -2.17
C SER A 150 1.63 12.42 -2.76
N ALA A 151 2.62 11.94 -1.99
CA ALA A 151 3.57 10.92 -2.45
C ALA A 151 2.89 9.60 -2.87
N GLY A 152 1.71 9.30 -2.32
CA GLY A 152 0.87 8.20 -2.77
C GLY A 152 0.29 8.44 -4.17
N ALA A 153 -0.07 9.68 -4.51
CA ALA A 153 -0.48 10.03 -5.88
C ALA A 153 0.69 9.86 -6.88
N THR A 154 1.90 10.26 -6.48
CA THR A 154 3.12 9.96 -7.26
C THR A 154 3.32 8.45 -7.41
N SER A 155 3.08 7.66 -6.36
CA SER A 155 3.15 6.20 -6.40
C SER A 155 2.16 5.60 -7.42
N VAL A 156 0.92 6.08 -7.44
CA VAL A 156 -0.08 5.69 -8.47
C VAL A 156 0.47 5.95 -9.87
N MET A 157 1.07 7.12 -10.09
CA MET A 157 1.65 7.46 -11.38
C MET A 157 2.88 6.62 -11.74
N PHE A 158 3.73 6.24 -10.77
CA PHE A 158 4.81 5.27 -11.01
C PHE A 158 4.25 3.93 -11.54
N HIS A 159 3.14 3.45 -10.99
CA HIS A 159 2.48 2.24 -11.46
C HIS A 159 1.79 2.39 -12.82
N MET A 160 1.35 3.60 -13.19
CA MET A 160 0.81 3.90 -14.52
C MET A 160 1.85 3.82 -15.63
N ILE A 161 3.10 4.14 -15.34
CA ILE A 161 4.19 4.12 -16.34
C ILE A 161 5.05 2.86 -16.26
N SER A 162 4.95 2.10 -15.17
CA SER A 162 5.73 0.88 -14.97
C SER A 162 5.14 -0.29 -15.77
N PRO A 163 5.92 -0.95 -16.64
CA PRO A 163 5.45 -2.13 -17.36
C PRO A 163 5.18 -3.33 -16.44
N ARG A 164 5.75 -3.33 -15.21
CA ARG A 164 5.55 -4.43 -14.25
C ARG A 164 4.13 -4.48 -13.69
N THR A 165 3.41 -3.37 -13.72
CA THR A 165 2.07 -3.22 -13.11
C THR A 165 0.94 -3.07 -14.13
N ALA A 166 1.24 -3.10 -15.43
CA ALA A 166 0.30 -2.81 -16.51
C ALA A 166 -1.02 -3.60 -16.46
N ASN A 167 -1.01 -4.82 -15.90
CA ASN A 167 -2.18 -5.70 -15.82
C ASN A 167 -2.68 -5.94 -14.38
N LEU A 168 -2.19 -5.17 -13.40
CA LEU A 168 -2.56 -5.35 -11.99
C LEU A 168 -3.64 -4.36 -11.53
N PHE A 169 -3.96 -3.35 -12.33
CA PHE A 169 -5.01 -2.37 -12.05
C PHE A 169 -5.62 -1.79 -13.32
N HIS A 170 -6.74 -1.11 -13.19
CA HIS A 170 -7.62 -0.73 -14.30
C HIS A 170 -7.97 0.76 -14.31
N ARG A 171 -7.89 1.43 -13.15
CA ARG A 171 -8.25 2.83 -12.96
C ARG A 171 -7.30 3.49 -11.96
N ALA A 172 -7.16 4.81 -12.05
CA ALA A 172 -6.29 5.58 -11.19
C ALA A 172 -6.99 6.85 -10.70
N ILE A 173 -6.79 7.19 -9.42
CA ILE A 173 -7.22 8.43 -8.78
C ILE A 173 -5.97 9.08 -8.18
N ILE A 174 -5.63 10.26 -8.67
CA ILE A 174 -4.38 10.97 -8.35
C ILE A 174 -4.75 12.27 -7.62
N MET A 175 -4.51 12.32 -6.31
CA MET A 175 -4.87 13.46 -5.47
C MET A 175 -3.62 14.22 -5.04
N SER A 176 -3.44 15.45 -5.53
CA SER A 176 -2.42 16.38 -5.03
C SER A 176 -0.97 15.85 -5.06
N GLY A 177 -0.59 15.11 -6.11
CA GLY A 177 0.77 14.61 -6.32
C GLY A 177 1.06 14.32 -7.79
N SER A 178 2.34 14.31 -8.17
CA SER A 178 2.77 14.04 -9.55
C SER A 178 4.22 13.55 -9.62
N ILE A 179 4.54 12.72 -10.61
CA ILE A 179 5.94 12.36 -10.97
C ILE A 179 6.74 13.55 -11.50
N LEU A 180 6.06 14.65 -11.85
CA LEU A 180 6.70 15.90 -12.29
C LEU A 180 6.93 16.88 -11.14
N SER A 181 6.50 16.53 -9.92
CA SER A 181 6.74 17.38 -8.76
C SER A 181 8.24 17.45 -8.42
N PRO A 182 8.79 18.61 -8.03
CA PRO A 182 10.23 18.74 -7.72
C PRO A 182 10.72 17.85 -6.58
N TRP A 183 9.83 17.40 -5.71
CA TRP A 183 10.13 16.57 -4.54
C TRP A 183 9.95 15.06 -4.79
N SER A 184 9.50 14.67 -5.98
CA SER A 184 9.10 13.28 -6.27
C SER A 184 10.17 12.42 -6.95
N HIS A 185 11.41 12.92 -7.04
CA HIS A 185 12.57 12.26 -7.62
C HIS A 185 13.84 12.54 -6.81
#